data_AF-A0A969RRT4-F1
#
_entry.id   AF-A0A969RRT4-F1
#
_cell.length_a   1.000
_cell.length_b   1.000
_cell.length_c   1.000
_cell.angle_alpha   90.00
_cell.angle_beta   90.00
_cell.angle_gamma   90.00
#
_symmetry.space_group_name_H-M   'P 1'
#
loop_
_entity.id
_entity.type
_entity.pdbx_description
1 polymer ?
#
loop_
_entity_poly.entity_id
_entity_poly.type
_entity_poly.pdbx_seq_one_letter_code
_entity_poly.pdbx_strand_id
1 'polypeptide(L)'
;MTVAGTAIAHEVGLSANIQVRTSNGETSTHSAENLPDNVQVTSIEIVAIYSTGEPMSGAQISVYSPGDRSTPWRTGTLDAQGRYTFTPDLAQRGRWTVTVQSSGHSNFIDILI
;
A
#
# COMPACT_ATOMS: atom_id res chain seq x y z
N MET A 1 -22.62 -14.56 -9.04
CA MET A 1 -23.06 -13.22 -9.45
C MET A 1 -21.82 -12.33 -9.46
N THR A 2 -21.25 -12.11 -10.63
CA THR A 2 -20.07 -11.25 -10.81
C THR A 2 -20.61 -9.87 -11.14
N VAL A 3 -20.50 -8.93 -10.21
CA VAL A 3 -20.87 -7.55 -10.51
C VAL A 3 -19.70 -6.96 -11.30
N ALA A 4 -19.89 -6.88 -12.62
CA ALA A 4 -19.03 -6.12 -13.50
C ALA A 4 -19.23 -4.63 -13.19
N GLY A 5 -18.29 -4.07 -12.42
CA GLY A 5 -18.18 -2.62 -12.21
C GLY A 5 -17.64 -1.97 -13.48
N THR A 6 -18.34 -0.93 -13.92
CA THR A 6 -18.16 -0.20 -15.17
C THR A 6 -16.90 0.67 -15.09
N ALA A 7 -15.81 0.32 -15.78
CA ALA A 7 -14.64 1.18 -15.92
C ALA A 7 -14.81 2.11 -17.14
N ILE A 8 -15.07 3.40 -16.90
CA ILE A 8 -14.81 4.45 -17.88
C ILE A 8 -13.64 5.29 -17.34
N ALA A 9 -12.52 5.26 -18.08
CA ALA A 9 -11.27 6.04 -17.99
C ALA A 9 -10.21 5.63 -16.92
N HIS A 10 -9.01 5.26 -17.42
CA HIS A 10 -7.68 5.38 -16.77
C HIS A 10 -7.63 5.15 -15.24
N GLU A 11 -8.07 3.98 -14.77
CA GLU A 11 -8.02 3.65 -13.34
C GLU A 11 -6.58 3.46 -12.84
N VAL A 12 -6.33 3.73 -11.56
CA VAL A 12 -5.04 3.45 -10.90
C VAL A 12 -5.18 2.15 -10.11
N GLY A 13 -4.42 1.12 -10.47
CA GLY A 13 -4.21 -0.07 -9.65
C GLY A 13 -3.23 0.22 -8.51
N LEU A 14 -3.60 -0.15 -7.29
CA LEU A 14 -2.74 -0.01 -6.11
C LEU A 14 -2.77 -1.31 -5.32
N SER A 15 -1.59 -1.84 -5.00
CA SER A 15 -1.45 -3.04 -4.17
C SER A 15 -0.33 -2.87 -3.13
N ALA A 16 -0.35 -3.73 -2.13
CA ALA A 16 0.67 -3.78 -1.09
C ALA A 16 1.18 -5.22 -0.93
N ASN A 17 2.49 -5.40 -1.04
CA ASN A 17 3.20 -6.62 -0.71
C ASN A 17 3.80 -6.47 0.70
N ILE A 18 3.28 -7.24 1.65
CA ILE A 18 3.61 -7.13 3.07
C ILE A 18 4.47 -8.32 3.46
N GLN A 19 5.73 -8.05 3.79
CA GLN A 19 6.61 -9.05 4.36
C GLN A 19 6.31 -9.20 5.85
N VAL A 20 5.98 -10.42 6.26
CA VAL A 20 5.71 -10.76 7.65
C VAL A 20 6.67 -11.82 8.14
N ARG A 21 6.93 -11.82 9.44
CA ARG A 21 7.68 -12.85 10.14
C ARG A 21 6.77 -13.52 11.17
N THR A 22 6.72 -14.85 11.14
CA THR A 22 6.01 -15.68 12.09
C THR A 22 6.84 -15.91 13.35
N SER A 23 6.21 -16.43 14.41
CA SER A 23 6.87 -16.67 15.70
C SER A 23 8.02 -17.68 15.64
N ASN A 24 8.03 -18.60 14.66
CA ASN A 24 9.13 -19.54 14.40
C ASN A 24 10.29 -18.92 13.58
N GLY A 25 10.19 -17.64 13.20
CA GLY A 25 11.21 -16.91 12.44
C GLY A 25 11.09 -17.04 10.92
N GLU A 26 10.12 -17.81 10.41
CA GLU A 26 9.86 -17.87 8.97
C GLU A 26 9.34 -16.54 8.45
N THR A 27 9.68 -16.21 7.20
CA THR A 27 9.24 -14.99 6.53
C THR A 27 8.37 -15.34 5.34
N SER A 28 7.23 -14.66 5.21
CA SER A 28 6.30 -14.81 4.08
C SER A 28 5.88 -13.44 3.54
N THR A 29 5.32 -13.40 2.33
CA THR A 29 4.75 -12.19 1.73
C THR A 29 3.25 -12.36 1.56
N HIS A 30 2.48 -11.36 1.99
CA HIS A 30 1.02 -11.34 1.92
C HIS A 30 0.53 -10.04 1.28
N SER A 31 -0.70 -10.04 0.77
CA SER A 31 -1.38 -8.80 0.38
C SER A 31 -2.07 -8.13 1.58
N ALA A 32 -2.45 -6.86 1.45
CA ALA A 32 -3.23 -6.16 2.48
C ALA A 32 -4.57 -6.84 2.81
N GLU A 33 -5.18 -7.52 1.83
CA GLU A 33 -6.47 -8.20 1.98
C GLU A 33 -6.36 -9.56 2.68
N ASN A 34 -5.17 -10.17 2.69
CA ASN A 34 -4.93 -11.54 3.17
C ASN A 34 -3.77 -11.57 4.19
N LEU A 35 -3.73 -10.59 5.08
CA LEU A 35 -2.73 -10.53 6.14
C LEU A 35 -3.16 -11.45 7.32
N PRO A 36 -2.33 -12.41 7.75
CA PRO A 36 -2.66 -13.27 8.88
C PRO A 36 -2.65 -12.49 10.21
N ASP A 37 -3.43 -12.95 11.18
CA ASP A 37 -3.32 -12.47 12.56
C ASP A 37 -2.01 -12.93 13.23
N ASN A 38 -1.59 -12.20 14.26
CA ASN A 38 -0.44 -12.56 15.12
C ASN A 38 0.91 -12.73 14.40
N VAL A 39 1.10 -12.06 13.26
CA VAL A 39 2.39 -11.98 12.56
C VAL A 39 3.09 -10.65 12.83
N GLN A 40 4.41 -10.64 12.73
CA GLN A 40 5.20 -9.42 12.79
C GLN A 40 5.39 -8.87 11.37
N VAL A 41 4.74 -7.75 11.03
CA VAL A 41 5.05 -7.04 9.78
C VAL A 41 6.47 -6.49 9.85
N THR A 42 7.27 -6.72 8.82
CA THR A 42 8.68 -6.29 8.75
C THR A 42 8.93 -5.25 7.67
N SER A 43 8.18 -5.31 6.59
CA SER A 43 8.27 -4.37 5.46
C SER A 43 6.97 -4.37 4.67
N ILE A 44 6.64 -3.22 4.09
CA ILE A 44 5.51 -3.04 3.17
C ILE A 44 6.04 -2.39 1.91
N GLU A 45 5.88 -3.06 0.78
CA GLU A 45 6.10 -2.50 -0.56
C GLU A 45 4.75 -2.14 -1.16
N ILE A 46 4.60 -0.88 -1.56
CA ILE A 46 3.44 -0.36 -2.29
C ILE A 46 3.79 -0.38 -3.76
N VAL A 47 2.87 -0.86 -4.60
CA VAL A 47 3.01 -0.89 -6.05
C VAL A 47 1.81 -0.18 -6.68
N ALA A 48 2.07 0.85 -7.48
CA ALA A 48 1.04 1.60 -8.18
C ALA A 48 1.25 1.56 -9.69
N ILE A 49 0.24 1.08 -10.41
CA ILE A 49 0.26 0.81 -11.85
C ILE A 49 -1.00 1.43 -12.46
N TYR A 50 -0.89 2.16 -13.55
CA TYR A 50 -2.08 2.62 -14.30
C TYR A 50 -2.81 1.44 -14.93
N SER A 51 -4.09 1.58 -15.26
CA SER A 51 -4.86 0.54 -15.95
C SER A 51 -4.28 0.17 -17.33
N THR A 52 -3.39 0.99 -17.88
CA THR A 52 -2.60 0.71 -19.10
C THR A 52 -1.50 -0.32 -18.86
N GLY A 53 -1.19 -0.65 -17.61
CA GLY A 53 -0.06 -1.50 -17.20
C GLY A 53 1.24 -0.74 -16.93
N GLU A 54 1.25 0.58 -17.15
CA GLU A 54 2.45 1.41 -16.93
C GLU A 54 2.64 1.74 -15.45
N PRO A 55 3.89 1.71 -14.93
CA PRO A 55 4.15 2.09 -13.56
C PRO A 55 3.88 3.57 -13.33
N MET A 56 3.33 3.91 -12.16
CA MET A 56 3.18 5.30 -11.72
C MET A 56 4.52 5.88 -11.24
N SER A 57 5.54 5.82 -12.09
CA SER A 57 6.88 6.34 -11.82
C SER A 57 6.83 7.81 -11.42
N GLY A 58 7.55 8.16 -10.34
CA GLY A 58 7.60 9.54 -9.87
C GLY A 58 6.33 10.03 -9.16
N ALA A 59 5.33 9.17 -8.95
CA ALA A 59 4.13 9.56 -8.21
C ALA A 59 4.45 9.87 -6.75
N GLN A 60 3.72 10.83 -6.17
CA GLN A 60 3.82 11.16 -4.76
C GLN A 60 3.09 10.11 -3.93
N ILE A 61 3.72 9.63 -2.87
CA ILE A 61 3.11 8.75 -1.86
C ILE A 61 3.05 9.45 -0.51
N SER A 62 1.96 9.24 0.22
CA SER A 62 1.79 9.64 1.62
C SER A 62 1.25 8.46 2.43
N VAL A 63 1.85 8.22 3.58
CA VAL A 63 1.52 7.14 4.51
C VAL A 63 1.02 7.78 5.80
N TYR A 64 -0.18 7.41 6.22
CA TYR A 64 -0.84 7.90 7.42
C TYR A 64 -0.89 6.79 8.46
N SER A 65 -0.48 7.13 9.68
CA SER A 65 -0.52 6.20 10.82
C SER A 65 -1.94 6.06 11.39
N PRO A 66 -2.26 4.97 12.11
CA PRO A 66 -3.60 4.76 12.69
C PRO A 66 -4.08 5.88 13.63
N GLY A 67 -3.15 6.56 14.32
CA GLY A 67 -3.46 7.62 15.28
C GLY A 67 -3.72 9.01 14.68
N ASP A 68 -3.20 9.28 13.47
CA ASP A 68 -3.39 10.55 12.76
C ASP A 68 -3.55 10.29 11.25
N ARG A 69 -4.76 10.55 10.75
CA ARG A 69 -5.13 10.41 9.34
C ARG A 69 -5.13 11.72 8.57
N SER A 70 -4.79 12.83 9.24
CA SER A 70 -4.74 14.17 8.66
C SER A 70 -3.31 14.60 8.35
N THR A 71 -2.33 14.14 9.14
CA THR A 71 -0.91 14.40 8.91
C THR A 71 -0.23 13.13 8.42
N PRO A 72 0.45 13.15 7.25
CA PRO A 72 1.25 12.02 6.83
C PRO A 72 2.35 11.71 7.86
N TRP A 73 2.41 10.45 8.30
CA TRP A 73 3.54 9.93 9.08
C TRP A 73 4.82 9.88 8.23
N ARG A 74 4.66 9.57 6.94
CA ARG A 74 5.77 9.56 5.97
C ARG A 74 5.27 9.98 4.59
N THR A 75 6.13 10.65 3.84
CA THR A 75 5.91 10.94 2.41
C THR A 75 7.10 10.46 1.58
N GLY A 76 6.92 10.34 0.28
CA GLY A 76 7.98 9.94 -0.63
C GLY A 76 7.55 9.96 -2.09
N THR A 77 8.39 9.39 -2.95
CA THR A 77 8.16 9.29 -4.38
C THR A 77 8.33 7.85 -4.82
N LEU A 78 7.41 7.36 -5.65
CA LEU A 78 7.52 6.01 -6.23
C LEU A 78 8.71 5.96 -7.19
N ASP A 79 9.44 4.84 -7.18
CA ASP A 79 10.57 4.60 -8.08
C ASP A 79 10.15 4.42 -9.55
N ALA A 80 11.11 4.16 -10.43
CA ALA A 80 10.87 3.96 -11.86
C ALA A 80 9.94 2.78 -12.19
N GLN A 81 9.77 1.85 -11.25
CA GLN A 81 8.89 0.68 -11.35
C GLN A 81 7.54 0.91 -10.64
N GLY A 82 7.27 2.14 -10.17
CA GLY A 82 6.04 2.48 -9.47
C GLY A 82 5.97 1.91 -8.06
N ARG A 83 7.13 1.73 -7.41
CA ARG A 83 7.23 1.07 -6.09
C ARG A 83 7.70 2.02 -5.01
N TYR A 84 7.28 1.73 -3.77
CA TYR A 84 7.81 2.38 -2.59
C TYR A 84 7.73 1.46 -1.38
N THR A 85 8.84 1.34 -0.66
CA THR A 85 8.94 0.43 0.48
C THR A 85 9.14 1.19 1.78
N PHE A 86 8.41 0.81 2.82
CA PHE A 86 8.57 1.35 4.17
C PHE A 86 8.34 0.28 5.23
N THR A 87 8.89 0.52 6.42
CA THR A 87 8.62 -0.29 7.62
C THR A 87 7.69 0.51 8.52
N PRO A 88 6.47 0.02 8.82
CA PRO A 88 5.55 0.71 9.73
C PRO A 88 6.06 0.68 11.17
N ASP A 89 5.66 1.67 11.96
CA ASP A 89 5.88 1.66 13.41
C ASP A 89 4.88 0.71 14.09
N LEU A 90 5.35 -0.49 14.46
CA LEU A 90 4.50 -1.55 15.02
C LEU A 90 4.00 -1.25 16.45
N ALA A 91 4.47 -0.18 17.10
CA ALA A 91 3.86 0.32 18.32
C ALA A 91 2.47 0.92 18.05
N GLN A 92 2.20 1.34 16.80
CA GLN A 92 0.93 1.91 16.35
C GLN A 92 0.13 0.86 15.58
N ARG A 93 -0.69 0.11 16.30
CA ARG A 93 -1.61 -0.89 15.74
C ARG A 93 -2.87 -0.24 15.18
N GLY A 94 -3.45 -0.88 14.18
CA GLY A 94 -4.68 -0.46 13.53
C GLY A 94 -4.50 -0.17 12.05
N ARG A 95 -5.39 0.68 11.53
CA ARG A 95 -5.48 0.95 10.10
C ARG A 95 -4.48 2.01 9.66
N TRP A 96 -3.50 1.59 8.85
CA TRP A 96 -2.63 2.46 8.10
C TRP A 96 -3.28 2.80 6.76
N THR A 97 -3.26 4.05 6.35
CA THR A 97 -3.77 4.47 5.03
C THR A 97 -2.61 4.97 4.18
N VAL A 98 -2.50 4.46 2.96
CA VAL A 98 -1.50 4.88 1.99
C VAL A 98 -2.19 5.49 0.80
N THR A 99 -1.80 6.69 0.40
CA THR A 99 -2.33 7.38 -0.78
C THR A 99 -1.23 7.59 -1.80
N VAL A 100 -1.52 7.38 -3.08
CA VAL A 100 -0.64 7.72 -4.21
C VAL A 100 -1.32 8.76 -5.09
N GLN A 101 -0.54 9.68 -5.65
CA GLN A 101 -1.05 10.74 -6.53
C GLN A 101 -0.05 11.06 -7.65
N SER A 102 -0.55 11.15 -8.88
CA SER A 102 0.21 11.61 -10.04
C SER A 102 -0.71 12.21 -11.10
N SER A 103 -0.37 13.39 -11.62
CA SER A 103 -1.00 14.00 -12.81
C SER A 103 -2.54 13.92 -12.82
N GLY A 104 -3.19 14.30 -11.72
CA GLY A 104 -4.66 14.30 -11.58
C GLY A 104 -5.29 12.94 -11.27
N HIS A 105 -4.50 11.86 -11.19
CA HIS A 105 -4.93 10.54 -10.76
C HIS A 105 -4.48 10.31 -9.32
N SER A 106 -5.34 9.67 -8.53
CA SER A 106 -5.01 9.26 -7.16
C SER A 106 -5.71 7.97 -6.82
N ASN A 107 -5.09 7.18 -5.95
CA ASN A 107 -5.74 6.05 -5.30
C ASN A 107 -5.22 5.89 -3.87
N PHE A 108 -5.89 5.08 -3.06
CA PHE A 108 -5.47 4.76 -1.72
C PHE A 108 -5.72 3.29 -1.37
N ILE A 109 -4.97 2.79 -0.40
CA ILE A 109 -5.13 1.46 0.17
C ILE A 109 -5.06 1.54 1.69
N ASP A 110 -5.95 0.80 2.35
CA ASP A 110 -5.93 0.62 3.79
C ASP A 110 -5.23 -0.71 4.11
N ILE A 111 -4.34 -0.70 5.11
CA ILE A 111 -3.59 -1.86 5.59
C ILE A 111 -3.84 -2.01 7.09
N LEU A 112 -4.38 -3.15 7.51
CA LEU A 112 -4.65 -3.44 8.92
C LEU A 112 -3.46 -4.18 9.53
N ILE A 113 -2.87 -3.63 10.61
CA ILE A 113 -1.64 -4.16 11.27
C ILE A 113 -1.82 -4.23 12.79
#